data_AF-A0A3D4P4R9-F1
#
_entry.id   AF-A0A3D4P4R9-F1
#
_cell.length_a   1.000
_cell.length_b   1.000
_cell.length_c   1.000
_cell.angle_alpha   90.00
_cell.angle_beta   90.00
_cell.angle_gamma   90.00
#
_symmetry.space_group_name_H-M   'P 1'
#
loop_
_entity.id
_entity.type
_entity.pdbx_description
1 polymer ?
#
loop_
_entity_poly.entity_id
_entity_poly.type
_entity_poly.pdbx_seq_one_letter_code
_entity_poly.pdbx_strand_id
1 'polypeptide(L)'
;MKCAAAQELISDYVDGALGPDREGELKAHLESCRDCRELAYDFASIVRGAKDLASLEPSPAVWPRVAAAVREALQEAPAAAREKKSWLGAFWSPAVLRYAAAAALVLVAIGGLVLWQKPWSTAGPATQGSVEFTLAKLQEAQSHYEKAIQALSEAVQSREGGMDPRLAEVFQRNLTAMDETIQACRQITQEDPDNLTARAYLLTAYREKVNFLEEMVGAERSAVRNKTETIL
;
A
#
# COMPACT_ATOMS: atom_id res chain seq x y z
N MET A 1 11.17 -10.84 -16.07
CA MET A 1 10.22 -10.27 -15.10
C MET A 1 8.79 -10.27 -15.65
N LYS A 2 7.78 -10.04 -14.80
CA LYS A 2 6.38 -9.86 -15.21
C LYS A 2 6.11 -8.39 -15.60
N CYS A 3 5.12 -8.14 -16.46
CA CYS A 3 4.80 -6.78 -16.94
C CYS A 3 4.49 -5.81 -15.79
N ALA A 4 3.71 -6.20 -14.78
CA ALA A 4 3.40 -5.31 -13.65
C ALA A 4 4.66 -4.79 -12.94
N ALA A 5 5.62 -5.69 -12.67
CA ALA A 5 6.89 -5.31 -12.06
C ALA A 5 7.75 -4.46 -13.01
N ALA A 6 7.70 -4.73 -14.32
CA ALA A 6 8.39 -3.91 -15.31
C ALA A 6 7.82 -2.47 -15.33
N GLN A 7 6.50 -2.34 -15.32
CA GLN A 7 5.80 -1.06 -15.35
C GLN A 7 6.12 -0.19 -14.13
N GLU A 8 6.24 -0.78 -12.94
CA GLU A 8 6.67 -0.07 -11.73
C GLU A 8 8.10 0.48 -11.84
N LEU A 9 8.99 -0.22 -12.53
CA LEU A 9 10.40 0.18 -12.67
C LEU A 9 10.65 1.20 -13.80
N ILE A 10 9.70 1.44 -14.70
CA ILE A 10 9.88 2.33 -15.86
C ILE A 10 10.11 3.79 -15.44
N SER A 11 9.44 4.29 -14.39
CA SER A 11 9.66 5.67 -13.91
C SER A 11 11.10 5.86 -13.45
N ASP A 12 11.56 5.03 -12.51
CA ASP A 12 12.91 5.06 -11.98
C ASP A 12 13.97 4.87 -13.08
N TYR A 13 13.66 4.05 -14.09
CA TYR A 13 14.52 3.85 -15.26
C TYR A 13 14.67 5.12 -16.11
N VAL A 14 13.56 5.80 -16.42
CA VAL A 14 13.58 7.03 -17.23
C VAL A 14 14.25 8.18 -16.47
N ASP A 15 14.12 8.21 -15.15
CA ASP A 15 14.76 9.20 -14.27
C ASP A 15 16.25 8.87 -13.98
N GLY A 16 16.75 7.71 -14.39
CA GLY A 16 18.12 7.27 -14.14
C GLY A 16 18.43 6.94 -12.68
N ALA A 17 17.38 6.64 -11.89
CA ALA A 17 17.46 6.30 -10.47
C ALA A 17 17.61 4.79 -10.21
N LEU A 18 17.55 3.97 -11.26
CA LEU A 18 17.58 2.52 -11.14
C LEU A 18 19.02 1.98 -11.05
N GLY A 19 19.24 1.01 -10.16
CA GLY A 19 20.55 0.33 -10.04
C GLY A 19 20.84 -0.62 -11.21
N PRO A 20 22.12 -0.95 -11.48
CA PRO A 20 22.54 -1.66 -12.69
C PRO A 20 21.91 -3.04 -12.87
N ASP A 21 21.70 -3.78 -11.78
CA ASP A 21 21.11 -5.12 -11.83
C ASP A 21 19.65 -5.07 -12.30
N ARG A 22 18.84 -4.19 -11.70
CA ARG A 22 17.42 -4.01 -12.05
C ARG A 22 17.24 -3.40 -13.44
N GLU A 23 18.15 -2.52 -13.83
CA GLU A 23 18.17 -1.93 -15.16
C GLU A 23 18.42 -2.99 -16.24
N GLY A 24 19.36 -3.92 -16.01
CA GLY A 24 19.62 -5.04 -16.91
C GLY A 24 18.40 -5.94 -17.07
N GLU A 25 17.75 -6.32 -15.96
CA GLU A 25 16.52 -7.12 -16.01
C GLU A 25 15.40 -6.42 -16.78
N LEU A 26 15.21 -5.11 -16.55
CA LEU A 26 14.16 -4.33 -17.19
C LEU A 26 14.41 -4.22 -18.70
N LYS A 27 15.65 -3.93 -19.11
CA LYS A 27 16.04 -3.88 -20.52
C LYS A 27 15.76 -5.20 -21.25
N ALA A 28 16.12 -6.32 -20.64
CA ALA A 28 15.83 -7.64 -21.20
C ALA A 28 14.31 -7.86 -21.39
N HIS A 29 13.49 -7.35 -20.47
CA HIS A 29 12.03 -7.40 -20.62
C HIS A 29 11.53 -6.50 -21.75
N LEU A 30 12.01 -5.26 -21.84
CA LEU A 30 11.62 -4.32 -22.90
C LEU A 30 11.96 -4.85 -24.31
N GLU A 31 13.03 -5.63 -24.44
CA GLU A 31 13.37 -6.33 -25.69
C GLU A 31 12.35 -7.39 -26.10
N SER A 32 11.68 -8.02 -25.13
CA SER A 32 10.73 -9.11 -25.34
C SER A 32 9.26 -8.70 -25.33
N CYS A 33 8.91 -7.58 -24.67
CA CYS A 33 7.54 -7.12 -24.49
C CYS A 33 7.32 -5.78 -25.21
N ARG A 34 6.42 -5.77 -26.20
CA ARG A 34 6.06 -4.57 -26.96
C ARG A 34 5.36 -3.53 -26.09
N ASP A 35 4.37 -3.93 -25.30
CA ASP A 35 3.53 -2.99 -24.53
C ASP A 35 4.36 -2.22 -23.49
N CYS A 36 5.27 -2.91 -22.79
CA CYS A 36 6.16 -2.25 -21.84
C CYS A 36 7.17 -1.33 -22.54
N ARG A 37 7.57 -1.64 -23.77
CA ARG A 37 8.46 -0.79 -24.58
C ARG A 37 7.76 0.50 -25.02
N GLU A 38 6.50 0.40 -25.47
CA GLU A 38 5.68 1.56 -25.82
C GLU A 38 5.49 2.46 -24.58
N LEU A 39 5.15 1.87 -23.43
CA LEU A 39 5.02 2.64 -22.19
C LEU A 39 6.32 3.35 -21.78
N ALA A 40 7.46 2.66 -21.85
CA ALA A 40 8.76 3.28 -21.55
C ALA A 40 9.10 4.42 -22.52
N TYR A 41 8.72 4.29 -23.80
CA TYR A 41 8.89 5.33 -24.80
C TYR A 41 8.03 6.57 -24.48
N ASP A 42 6.77 6.36 -24.09
CA ASP A 42 5.84 7.43 -23.72
C ASP A 42 6.38 8.22 -22.53
N PHE A 43 6.81 7.54 -21.46
CA PHE A 43 7.43 8.18 -20.30
C PHE A 43 8.68 8.98 -20.68
N ALA A 44 9.56 8.38 -21.51
CA ALA A 44 10.75 9.07 -22.00
C ALA A 44 10.42 10.28 -22.90
N SER A 45 9.28 10.27 -23.60
CA SER A 45 8.83 11.42 -24.40
C SER A 45 8.38 12.59 -23.52
N ILE A 46 7.67 12.30 -22.43
CA ILE A 46 7.23 13.30 -21.44
C ILE A 46 8.43 13.95 -20.78
N VAL A 47 9.39 13.15 -20.30
CA VAL A 47 10.60 13.67 -19.65
C VAL A 47 11.45 14.50 -20.61
N ARG A 48 11.53 14.12 -21.90
CA ARG A 48 12.19 14.95 -22.93
C ARG A 48 11.46 16.28 -23.12
N GLY A 49 10.15 16.27 -23.32
CA GLY A 49 9.37 17.50 -23.45
C GLY A 49 9.46 18.40 -22.22
N ALA A 50 9.57 17.81 -21.03
CA ALA A 50 9.76 18.56 -19.79
C ALA A 50 11.13 19.26 -19.72
N LYS A 51 12.19 18.68 -20.31
CA LYS A 51 13.52 19.30 -20.35
C LYS A 51 13.58 20.52 -21.28
N ASP A 52 12.69 20.60 -22.25
CA ASP A 52 12.62 21.73 -23.20
C ASP A 52 11.90 22.96 -22.61
N LEU A 53 11.28 22.83 -21.44
CA LEU A 53 10.68 23.95 -20.73
C LEU A 53 11.74 24.94 -20.24
N ALA A 54 11.38 26.22 -20.20
CA ALA A 54 12.24 27.25 -19.65
C ALA A 54 12.62 26.91 -18.19
N SER A 55 13.92 26.85 -17.92
CA SER A 55 14.40 26.60 -16.56
C SER A 55 14.07 27.80 -15.67
N LEU A 56 13.30 27.57 -14.62
CA LEU A 56 13.03 28.55 -13.59
C LEU A 56 14.16 28.49 -12.56
N GLU A 57 15.07 29.46 -12.62
CA GLU A 57 16.14 29.53 -11.64
C GLU A 57 15.60 30.11 -10.32
N PRO A 58 15.72 29.39 -9.19
CA PRO A 58 15.26 29.90 -7.91
C PRO A 58 16.08 31.12 -7.51
N SER A 59 15.45 32.04 -6.77
CA SER A 59 16.16 33.21 -6.22
C SER A 59 17.41 32.76 -5.44
N PRO A 60 18.55 33.47 -5.55
CA PRO A 60 19.77 33.16 -4.83
C PRO A 60 19.60 33.04 -3.30
N ALA A 61 18.53 33.62 -2.73
CA ALA A 61 18.20 33.53 -1.31
C ALA A 61 17.63 32.15 -0.88
N VAL A 62 17.22 31.29 -1.81
CA VAL A 62 16.61 29.98 -1.52
C VAL A 62 17.66 28.97 -1.06
N TRP A 63 18.79 28.89 -1.75
CA TRP A 63 19.82 27.87 -1.47
C TRP A 63 20.41 27.95 -0.05
N PRO A 64 20.74 29.14 0.50
CA PRO A 64 21.19 29.27 1.89
C PRO A 64 20.16 28.74 2.90
N ARG A 65 18.87 28.94 2.66
CA ARG A 65 17.79 28.44 3.54
C ARG A 65 17.67 26.92 3.49
N VAL A 66 17.73 26.33 2.29
CA VAL A 66 17.74 24.87 2.11
C VAL A 66 18.98 24.26 2.77
N ALA A 67 20.16 24.84 2.54
CA ALA A 67 21.40 24.37 3.15
C ALA A 67 21.38 24.45 4.68
N ALA A 68 20.74 25.48 5.26
CA ALA A 68 20.53 25.58 6.70
C ALA A 68 19.58 24.49 7.22
N ALA A 69 18.42 24.32 6.59
CA ALA A 69 17.44 23.30 6.97
C ALA A 69 17.99 21.87 6.87
N VAL A 70 18.78 21.56 5.83
CA VAL A 70 19.43 20.25 5.69
C VAL A 70 20.46 20.02 6.79
N ARG A 71 21.28 21.03 7.14
CA ARG A 71 22.23 20.92 8.25
C ARG A 71 21.54 20.68 9.59
N GLU A 72 20.44 21.38 9.83
CA GLU A 72 19.61 21.22 11.03
C GLU A 72 19.01 19.81 11.09
N ALA A 73 18.38 19.34 10.01
CA ALA A 73 17.83 17.98 9.94
C ALA A 73 18.89 16.88 10.15
N LEU A 74 20.11 17.08 9.64
CA LEU A 74 21.24 16.16 9.88
C LEU A 74 21.77 16.23 11.32
N GLN A 75 21.56 17.33 12.04
CA GLN A 75 21.94 17.50 13.44
C GLN A 75 20.85 17.02 14.42
N GLU A 76 19.58 17.15 14.05
CA GLU A 76 18.43 16.62 14.79
C GLU A 76 18.22 15.12 14.60
N ALA A 77 18.87 14.51 13.60
CA ALA A 77 19.03 13.07 13.55
C ALA A 77 19.61 12.60 14.90
N PRO A 78 18.88 11.78 15.67
CA PRO A 78 19.19 11.59 17.07
C PRO A 78 20.63 11.09 17.22
N ALA A 79 21.39 11.79 18.08
CA ALA A 79 22.69 11.38 18.57
C ALA A 79 22.71 9.96 19.19
N ALA A 80 21.55 9.30 19.31
CA ALA A 80 21.40 7.87 19.55
C ALA A 80 22.16 6.97 18.54
N ALA A 81 22.51 7.45 17.35
CA ALA A 81 23.35 6.70 16.42
C ALA A 81 24.87 6.87 16.66
N ARG A 82 25.30 7.79 17.54
CA ARG A 82 26.72 8.09 17.80
C ARG A 82 27.22 7.60 19.17
N GLU A 83 26.35 7.04 20.00
CA GLU A 83 26.72 6.29 21.22
C GLU A 83 27.02 4.82 20.90
N LYS A 84 28.07 4.56 20.12
CA LYS A 84 28.77 3.27 20.17
C LYS A 84 29.68 3.23 21.41
N LYS A 85 29.13 3.46 22.61
CA LYS A 85 29.87 3.26 23.86
C LYS A 85 29.52 1.89 24.44
N SER A 86 30.25 0.90 23.93
CA SER A 86 30.58 -0.38 24.57
C SER A 86 29.50 -1.03 25.45
N TRP A 87 28.47 -1.59 24.81
CA TRP A 87 27.52 -2.52 25.46
C TRP A 87 28.20 -3.74 26.11
N LEU A 88 29.43 -4.06 25.69
CA LEU A 88 30.26 -5.13 26.24
C LEU A 88 30.73 -4.85 27.68
N GLY A 89 30.83 -3.58 28.10
CA GLY A 89 31.27 -3.21 29.45
C GLY A 89 30.19 -3.34 30.53
N ALA A 90 28.92 -3.18 30.17
CA ALA A 90 27.80 -3.26 31.13
C ALA A 90 27.40 -4.73 31.44
N PHE A 91 27.60 -5.63 30.48
CA PHE A 91 27.22 -7.05 30.59
C PHE A 91 28.12 -7.86 31.54
N TRP A 92 29.31 -7.35 31.88
CA TRP A 92 30.30 -8.05 32.72
C TRP A 92 30.40 -7.52 34.15
N SER A 93 29.40 -6.77 34.62
CA SER A 93 29.36 -6.35 36.03
C SER A 93 28.93 -7.51 36.94
N PRO A 94 29.65 -7.80 38.04
CA PRO A 94 29.36 -8.94 38.92
C PRO A 94 28.01 -8.85 39.63
N ALA A 95 27.41 -7.66 39.67
CA ALA A 95 26.05 -7.45 40.17
C ALA A 95 24.98 -8.00 39.19
N VAL A 96 25.12 -7.75 37.88
CA VAL A 96 24.18 -8.23 36.86
C VAL A 96 24.25 -9.75 36.70
N LEU A 97 25.44 -10.35 36.85
CA LEU A 97 25.63 -11.80 36.79
C LEU A 97 24.89 -12.56 37.92
N ARG A 98 24.76 -11.95 39.12
CA ARG A 98 24.03 -12.54 40.25
C ARG A 98 22.51 -12.54 40.04
N TYR A 99 21.95 -11.50 39.42
CA TYR A 99 20.52 -11.44 39.11
C TYR A 99 20.15 -12.23 37.85
N ALA A 100 21.06 -12.35 36.88
CA ALA A 100 20.87 -13.16 35.68
C ALA A 100 20.74 -14.66 35.99
N ALA A 101 21.51 -15.18 36.96
CA ALA A 101 21.42 -16.59 37.35
C ALA A 101 20.06 -16.97 37.98
N ALA A 102 19.48 -16.08 38.79
CA ALA A 102 18.16 -16.30 39.39
C ALA A 102 17.02 -16.20 38.35
N ALA A 103 17.10 -15.24 37.43
CA ALA A 103 16.13 -15.10 36.35
C ALA A 103 16.21 -16.25 35.34
N ALA A 104 17.40 -16.76 35.04
CA ALA A 104 17.60 -17.91 34.17
C ALA A 104 16.97 -19.19 34.74
N LEU A 105 17.08 -19.43 36.05
CA LEU A 105 16.44 -20.60 36.68
C LEU A 105 14.91 -20.52 36.64
N VAL A 106 14.33 -19.32 36.79
CA VAL A 106 12.89 -19.11 36.65
C VAL A 106 12.45 -19.31 35.19
N LEU A 107 13.20 -18.79 34.21
CA LEU A 107 12.91 -19.00 32.79
C LEU A 107 13.11 -20.46 32.34
N VAL A 108 14.06 -21.19 32.93
CA VAL A 108 14.25 -22.63 32.69
C VAL A 108 13.15 -23.44 33.36
N ALA A 109 12.66 -23.06 34.54
CA ALA A 109 11.53 -23.71 35.18
C ALA A 109 10.21 -23.49 34.41
N ILE A 110 9.96 -22.25 33.95
CA ILE A 110 8.79 -21.91 33.11
C ILE A 110 8.93 -22.55 31.73
N GLY A 111 10.11 -22.46 31.11
CA GLY A 111 10.42 -23.09 29.82
C GLY A 111 10.31 -24.62 29.88
N GLY A 112 10.79 -25.25 30.96
CA GLY A 112 10.66 -26.67 31.21
C GLY A 112 9.21 -27.11 31.37
N LEU A 113 8.38 -26.32 32.06
CA LEU A 113 6.95 -26.58 32.19
C LEU A 113 6.21 -26.47 30.84
N VAL A 114 6.53 -25.46 30.04
CA VAL A 114 5.95 -25.24 28.71
C VAL A 114 6.40 -26.29 27.71
N LEU A 115 7.66 -26.72 27.76
CA LEU A 115 8.19 -27.80 26.91
C LEU A 115 7.66 -29.18 27.33
N TRP A 116 7.30 -29.38 28.60
CA TRP A 116 6.67 -30.63 29.05
C TRP A 116 5.19 -30.70 28.69
N GLN A 117 4.47 -29.57 28.71
CA GLN A 117 3.06 -29.52 28.30
C GLN A 117 2.84 -29.54 26.78
N LYS A 118 3.88 -29.26 25.98
CA LYS A 118 3.81 -29.29 24.53
C LYS A 118 4.40 -30.61 24.03
N PRO A 119 3.60 -31.62 23.65
CA PRO A 119 4.15 -32.77 22.96
C PRO A 119 4.86 -32.25 21.71
N TRP A 120 6.16 -32.54 21.58
CA TRP A 120 6.93 -32.23 20.38
C TRP A 120 6.31 -32.97 19.20
N SER A 121 5.37 -32.30 18.52
CA SER A 121 4.93 -32.68 17.20
C SER A 121 6.09 -32.44 16.25
N THR A 122 6.63 -33.55 15.78
CA THR A 122 7.54 -33.65 14.65
C THR A 122 6.93 -32.99 13.42
N ALA A 123 7.80 -32.38 12.61
CA ALA A 123 7.46 -31.68 11.39
C ALA A 123 6.47 -32.44 10.48
N GLY A 124 5.40 -31.75 10.08
CA GLY A 124 4.39 -32.08 9.07
C GLY A 124 3.74 -30.77 8.57
N PRO A 125 3.15 -30.70 7.36
CA PRO A 125 3.15 -29.49 6.53
C PRO A 125 2.33 -28.34 7.13
N ALA A 126 2.95 -27.17 7.18
CA ALA A 126 2.41 -25.92 7.72
C ALA A 126 1.34 -25.26 6.81
N THR A 127 0.51 -26.04 6.13
CA THR A 127 -0.49 -25.49 5.19
C THR A 127 -1.77 -25.06 5.92
N GLN A 128 -2.22 -25.81 6.94
CA GLN A 128 -3.55 -25.57 7.54
C GLN A 128 -3.63 -24.30 8.40
N GLY A 129 -2.63 -24.03 9.26
CA GLY A 129 -2.61 -22.80 10.06
C GLY A 129 -2.39 -21.52 9.24
N SER A 130 -1.78 -21.65 8.04
CA SER A 130 -1.59 -20.53 7.12
C SER A 130 -2.87 -20.16 6.38
N VAL A 131 -3.67 -21.15 5.98
CA VAL A 131 -4.92 -20.93 5.22
C VAL A 131 -5.98 -20.28 6.11
N GLU A 132 -6.17 -20.77 7.33
CA GLU A 132 -7.14 -20.20 8.28
C GLU A 132 -6.79 -18.73 8.63
N PHE A 133 -5.50 -18.44 8.81
CA PHE A 133 -5.03 -17.06 8.99
C PHE A 133 -5.28 -16.18 7.74
N THR A 134 -4.99 -16.68 6.53
CA THR A 134 -5.28 -15.92 5.30
C THR A 134 -6.77 -15.65 5.13
N LEU A 135 -7.62 -16.63 5.45
CA LEU A 135 -9.06 -16.52 5.36
C LEU A 135 -9.58 -15.47 6.35
N ALA A 136 -9.09 -15.48 7.58
CA ALA A 136 -9.41 -14.45 8.58
C ALA A 136 -9.01 -13.05 8.11
N LYS A 137 -7.85 -12.89 7.47
CA LYS A 137 -7.41 -11.59 6.92
C LYS A 137 -8.24 -11.12 5.73
N LEU A 138 -8.69 -12.03 4.87
CA LEU A 138 -9.59 -11.70 3.78
C LEU A 138 -10.98 -11.28 4.30
N GLN A 139 -11.49 -11.94 5.34
CA GLN A 139 -12.75 -11.57 6.02
C GLN A 139 -12.66 -10.20 6.69
N GLU A 140 -11.56 -9.91 7.38
CA GLU A 140 -11.30 -8.60 7.98
C GLU A 140 -11.33 -7.49 6.91
N ALA A 141 -10.60 -7.69 5.80
CA ALA A 141 -10.61 -6.75 4.67
C ALA A 141 -12.01 -6.55 4.08
N GLN A 142 -12.78 -7.63 3.92
CA GLN A 142 -14.16 -7.56 3.44
C GLN A 142 -15.02 -6.64 4.33
N SER A 143 -14.94 -6.76 5.65
CA SER A 143 -15.71 -5.90 6.56
C SER A 143 -15.34 -4.42 6.41
N HIS A 144 -14.05 -4.12 6.18
CA HIS A 144 -13.61 -2.74 5.95
C HIS A 144 -14.15 -2.16 4.64
N TYR A 145 -14.12 -2.93 3.56
CA TYR A 145 -14.69 -2.49 2.28
C TYR A 145 -16.20 -2.26 2.37
N GLU A 146 -16.95 -3.14 3.05
CA GLU A 146 -18.39 -2.98 3.21
C GLU A 146 -18.76 -1.66 3.92
N LYS A 147 -18.02 -1.31 4.98
CA LYS A 147 -18.18 -0.03 5.68
C LYS A 147 -17.85 1.16 4.79
N ALA A 148 -16.78 1.07 3.99
CA ALA A 148 -16.39 2.14 3.07
C ALA A 148 -17.45 2.35 1.99
N ILE A 149 -17.93 1.27 1.36
CA ILE A 149 -19.01 1.31 0.36
C ILE A 149 -20.26 1.95 0.96
N GLN A 150 -20.66 1.57 2.17
CA GLN A 150 -21.80 2.17 2.85
C GLN A 150 -21.63 3.69 3.03
N ALA A 151 -20.53 4.12 3.65
CA ALA A 151 -20.28 5.54 3.92
C ALA A 151 -20.22 6.38 2.63
N LEU A 152 -19.59 5.86 1.57
CA LEU A 152 -19.50 6.53 0.29
C LEU A 152 -20.85 6.58 -0.44
N SER A 153 -21.64 5.51 -0.36
CA SER A 153 -22.97 5.45 -0.98
C SER A 153 -23.91 6.47 -0.32
N GLU A 154 -23.88 6.57 1.01
CA GLU A 154 -24.63 7.59 1.77
C GLU A 154 -24.17 9.01 1.39
N ALA A 155 -22.87 9.23 1.21
CA ALA A 155 -22.33 10.52 0.80
C ALA A 155 -22.82 10.94 -0.60
N VAL A 156 -22.86 10.01 -1.56
CA VAL A 156 -23.40 10.24 -2.91
C VAL A 156 -24.91 10.54 -2.84
N GLN A 157 -25.70 9.68 -2.18
CA GLN A 157 -27.16 9.85 -2.09
C GLN A 157 -27.58 11.16 -1.42
N SER A 158 -26.86 11.59 -0.39
CA SER A 158 -27.15 12.86 0.29
C SER A 158 -26.99 14.10 -0.61
N ARG A 159 -26.33 13.97 -1.77
CA ARG A 159 -25.96 15.07 -2.68
C ARG A 159 -26.56 14.95 -4.08
N GLU A 160 -27.27 13.87 -4.40
CA GLU A 160 -27.89 13.60 -5.71
C GLU A 160 -28.77 14.75 -6.24
N GLY A 161 -29.30 15.62 -5.37
CA GLY A 161 -30.08 16.80 -5.76
C GLY A 161 -29.34 17.85 -6.60
N GLY A 162 -28.02 17.71 -6.80
CA GLY A 162 -27.19 18.60 -7.62
C GLY A 162 -26.71 18.04 -8.96
N MET A 163 -26.99 16.77 -9.28
CA MET A 163 -26.44 16.10 -10.48
C MET A 163 -27.32 16.30 -11.73
N ASP A 164 -26.70 16.37 -12.90
CA ASP A 164 -27.43 16.34 -14.18
C ASP A 164 -28.17 14.99 -14.34
N PRO A 165 -29.46 14.99 -14.71
CA PRO A 165 -30.26 13.76 -14.80
C PRO A 165 -29.69 12.70 -15.74
N ARG A 166 -29.02 13.09 -16.84
CA ARG A 166 -28.42 12.11 -17.77
C ARG A 166 -27.17 11.47 -17.18
N LEU A 167 -26.39 12.23 -16.41
CA LEU A 167 -25.21 11.69 -15.72
C LEU A 167 -25.63 10.73 -14.59
N ALA A 168 -26.68 11.07 -13.85
CA ALA A 168 -27.23 10.23 -12.80
C ALA A 168 -27.71 8.87 -13.34
N GLU A 169 -28.34 8.84 -14.53
CA GLU A 169 -28.78 7.59 -15.16
C GLU A 169 -27.60 6.66 -15.52
N VAL A 170 -26.54 7.20 -16.12
CA VAL A 170 -25.34 6.43 -16.46
C VAL A 170 -24.65 5.89 -15.21
N PHE A 171 -24.54 6.73 -14.18
CA PHE A 171 -24.01 6.34 -12.87
C PHE A 171 -24.82 5.19 -12.27
N GLN A 172 -26.14 5.32 -12.21
CA GLN A 172 -27.02 4.31 -11.62
C GLN A 172 -26.92 2.97 -12.37
N ARG A 173 -26.82 3.01 -13.70
CA ARG A 173 -26.63 1.81 -14.51
C ARG A 173 -25.30 1.10 -14.19
N ASN A 174 -24.20 1.85 -14.09
CA ASN A 174 -22.89 1.28 -13.76
C ASN A 174 -22.85 0.73 -12.34
N LEU A 175 -23.44 1.45 -11.39
CA LEU A 175 -23.54 1.02 -9.99
C LEU A 175 -24.31 -0.30 -9.87
N THR A 176 -25.42 -0.42 -10.59
CA THR A 176 -26.23 -1.65 -10.64
C THR A 176 -25.41 -2.83 -11.17
N ALA A 177 -24.65 -2.65 -12.25
CA ALA A 177 -23.81 -3.72 -12.82
C ALA A 177 -22.69 -4.17 -11.85
N MET A 178 -22.09 -3.23 -11.11
CA MET A 178 -21.12 -3.56 -10.06
C MET A 178 -21.77 -4.32 -8.90
N ASP A 179 -22.98 -3.94 -8.51
CA ASP A 179 -23.74 -4.60 -7.45
C ASP A 179 -24.14 -6.04 -7.81
N GLU A 180 -24.54 -6.28 -9.05
CA GLU A 180 -24.80 -7.63 -9.56
C GLU A 180 -23.55 -8.51 -9.48
N THR A 181 -22.37 -7.97 -9.83
CA THR A 181 -21.09 -8.68 -9.76
C THR A 181 -20.73 -9.04 -8.32
N ILE A 182 -20.85 -8.08 -7.40
CA ILE A 182 -20.61 -8.29 -5.97
C ILE A 182 -21.57 -9.37 -5.42
N GLN A 183 -22.85 -9.32 -5.80
CA GLN A 183 -23.84 -10.29 -5.36
C GLN A 183 -23.52 -11.71 -5.85
N ALA A 184 -23.12 -11.85 -7.12
CA ALA A 184 -22.69 -13.13 -7.66
C ALA A 184 -21.47 -13.69 -6.90
N CYS A 185 -20.46 -12.87 -6.63
CA CYS A 185 -19.30 -13.28 -5.83
C CYS A 185 -19.69 -13.66 -4.39
N ARG A 186 -20.59 -12.90 -3.75
CA ARG A 186 -21.09 -13.20 -2.40
C ARG A 186 -21.76 -14.56 -2.35
N GLN A 187 -22.59 -14.89 -3.34
CA GLN A 187 -23.26 -16.17 -3.41
C GLN A 187 -22.24 -17.33 -3.45
N ILE A 188 -21.21 -17.22 -4.29
CA ILE A 188 -20.14 -18.24 -4.37
C ILE A 188 -19.42 -18.39 -3.02
N THR A 189 -19.11 -17.28 -2.34
CA THR A 189 -18.47 -17.32 -1.01
C THR A 189 -19.37 -17.80 0.13
N GLN A 190 -20.69 -17.80 -0.07
CA GLN A 190 -21.64 -18.37 0.89
C GLN A 190 -21.81 -19.88 0.68
N GLU A 191 -21.82 -20.32 -0.58
CA GLU A 191 -21.87 -21.74 -0.96
C GLU A 191 -20.57 -22.47 -0.58
N ASP A 192 -19.42 -21.82 -0.73
CA ASP A 192 -18.11 -22.35 -0.35
C ASP A 192 -17.30 -21.30 0.45
N PRO A 193 -17.43 -21.28 1.79
CA PRO A 193 -16.75 -20.31 2.65
C PRO A 193 -15.23 -20.40 2.65
N ASP A 194 -14.67 -21.55 2.27
CA ASP A 194 -13.23 -21.82 2.27
C ASP A 194 -12.57 -21.53 0.91
N ASN A 195 -13.37 -21.11 -0.08
CA ASN A 195 -12.89 -20.74 -1.40
C ASN A 195 -12.13 -19.40 -1.39
N LEU A 196 -10.82 -19.46 -1.20
CA LEU A 196 -9.93 -18.29 -1.20
C LEU A 196 -9.99 -17.50 -2.51
N THR A 197 -10.16 -18.17 -3.65
CA THR A 197 -10.24 -17.53 -4.97
C THR A 197 -11.49 -16.69 -5.11
N ALA A 198 -12.66 -17.22 -4.71
CA ALA A 198 -13.92 -16.47 -4.71
C ALA A 198 -13.85 -15.24 -3.78
N ARG A 199 -13.24 -15.39 -2.60
CA ARG A 199 -13.00 -14.27 -1.67
C ARG A 199 -12.09 -13.19 -2.27
N ALA A 200 -11.03 -13.58 -2.98
CA ALA A 200 -10.14 -12.63 -3.64
C ALA A 200 -10.84 -11.86 -4.78
N TYR A 201 -11.68 -12.54 -5.57
CA TYR A 201 -12.52 -11.87 -6.57
C TYR A 201 -13.53 -10.91 -5.93
N LEU A 202 -14.18 -11.31 -4.83
CA LEU A 202 -15.11 -10.46 -4.09
C LEU A 202 -14.42 -9.17 -3.59
N LEU A 203 -13.21 -9.26 -3.04
CA LEU A 203 -12.44 -8.08 -2.62
C LEU A 203 -12.06 -7.18 -3.80
N THR A 204 -11.82 -7.75 -4.97
CA THR A 204 -11.53 -6.97 -6.19
C THR A 204 -12.76 -6.20 -6.64
N ALA A 205 -13.93 -6.84 -6.68
CA ALA A 205 -15.19 -6.17 -6.99
C ALA A 205 -15.53 -5.06 -5.98
N TYR A 206 -15.28 -5.28 -4.69
CA TYR A 206 -15.46 -4.23 -3.68
C TYR A 206 -14.55 -3.02 -3.89
N ARG A 207 -13.27 -3.25 -4.20
CA ARG A 207 -12.31 -2.16 -4.45
C ARG A 207 -12.72 -1.33 -5.66
N GLU A 208 -13.16 -1.97 -6.74
CA GLU A 208 -13.66 -1.27 -7.93
C GLU A 208 -14.87 -0.40 -7.60
N LYS A 209 -15.82 -0.91 -6.81
CA LYS A 209 -16.98 -0.12 -6.37
C LYS A 209 -16.58 1.08 -5.50
N VAL A 210 -15.63 0.90 -4.58
CA VAL A 210 -15.12 2.02 -3.76
C VAL A 210 -14.48 3.08 -4.64
N ASN A 211 -13.58 2.70 -5.54
CA ASN A 211 -12.91 3.64 -6.44
C ASN A 211 -13.93 4.43 -7.27
N PHE A 212 -14.96 3.75 -7.81
CA PHE A 212 -16.02 4.40 -8.56
C PHE A 212 -16.81 5.41 -7.72
N LEU A 213 -17.17 5.06 -6.48
CA LEU A 213 -17.86 5.98 -5.58
C LEU A 213 -16.97 7.17 -5.17
N GLU A 214 -15.68 6.97 -4.95
CA GLU A 214 -14.72 8.04 -4.64
C GLU A 214 -14.57 9.02 -5.81
N GLU A 215 -14.45 8.52 -7.05
CA GLU A 215 -14.43 9.33 -8.27
C GLU A 215 -15.69 10.20 -8.39
N MET A 216 -16.85 9.63 -8.07
CA MET A 216 -18.12 10.36 -8.11
C MET A 216 -18.19 11.47 -7.05
N VAL A 217 -17.82 11.18 -5.81
CA VAL A 217 -17.73 12.20 -4.75
C VAL A 217 -16.73 13.30 -5.14
N GLY A 218 -15.63 12.94 -5.82
CA GLY A 218 -14.63 13.88 -6.34
C GLY A 218 -15.17 14.77 -7.46
N ALA A 219 -15.84 14.18 -8.46
CA ALA A 219 -16.42 14.87 -9.60
C ALA A 219 -17.53 15.85 -9.19
N GLU A 220 -18.33 15.51 -8.18
CA GLU A 220 -19.32 16.44 -7.64
C GLU A 220 -18.68 17.61 -6.90
N ARG A 221 -17.60 17.37 -6.12
CA ARG A 221 -16.87 18.46 -5.44
C ARG A 221 -16.26 19.46 -6.41
N SER A 222 -15.75 19.01 -7.56
CA SER A 222 -15.25 19.91 -8.59
C SER A 222 -16.38 20.66 -9.30
N ALA A 223 -17.51 20.00 -9.59
CA ALA A 223 -18.68 20.64 -10.19
C ALA A 223 -19.28 21.74 -9.29
N VAL A 224 -19.42 21.49 -7.99
CA VAL A 224 -19.93 22.47 -7.01
C VAL A 224 -19.00 23.68 -6.89
N ARG A 225 -17.68 23.45 -6.82
CA ARG A 225 -16.67 24.51 -6.71
C ARG A 225 -16.65 25.44 -7.93
N ASN A 226 -16.69 24.88 -9.15
CA ASN A 226 -16.76 25.68 -10.38
C ASN A 226 -18.02 26.56 -10.43
N LYS A 227 -19.14 26.05 -9.90
CA LYS A 227 -20.40 26.81 -9.84
C LYS A 227 -20.33 27.97 -8.84
N THR A 228 -19.58 27.84 -7.76
CA THR A 228 -19.38 28.93 -6.78
C THR A 228 -18.47 30.04 -7.31
N GLU A 229 -17.42 29.71 -8.08
CA GLU A 229 -16.52 30.70 -8.68
C GLU A 229 -17.17 31.48 -9.83
N THR A 230 -18.20 30.93 -10.48
CA THR A 230 -18.91 31.61 -11.59
C THR A 230 -19.94 32.64 -11.10
N ILE A 231 -20.26 32.66 -9.80
CA ILE A 231 -21.30 33.54 -9.21
C ILE A 231 -20.67 34.76 -8.49
N LEU A 232 -19.33 34.82 -8.38
CA LEU A 232 -18.56 35.97 -7.87
C LEU A 232 -17.95 36.78 -9.02
#